data_AF-A0A8G2BWJ3-F1
#
_entry.id   AF-A0A8G2BWJ3-F1
#
_cell.length_a   1.000
_cell.length_b   1.000
_cell.length_c   1.000
_cell.angle_alpha   90.00
_cell.angle_beta   90.00
_cell.angle_gamma   90.00
#
_symmetry.space_group_name_H-M   'P 1'
#
loop_
_entity.id
_entity.type
_entity.pdbx_description
1 polymer ?
#
loop_
_entity_poly.entity_id
_entity_poly.type
_entity_poly.pdbx_seq_one_letter_code
_entity_poly.pdbx_strand_id
1 'polypeptide(L)' 'MEQLDPERFFRANRQIILCIDAVDHAEPYFNGKIIVIVRPAFKEKITISEEKLSSFKQWLNY' A
#
# COMPACT_ATOMS: atom_id res chain seq x y z
N MET A 1 -20.21 8.12 -9.50
CA MET A 1 -19.12 7.16 -9.17
C MET A 1 -18.48 7.68 -7.91
N GLU A 2 -18.64 6.98 -6.79
CA GLU A 2 -18.00 7.35 -5.53
C GLU A 2 -16.59 6.78 -5.53
N GLN A 3 -15.59 7.64 -5.67
CA GLN A 3 -14.19 7.28 -5.45
C GLN A 3 -13.87 7.49 -3.96
N LEU A 4 -13.17 6.53 -3.37
CA LEU A 4 -12.59 6.71 -2.04
C LEU A 4 -11.59 7.86 -2.07
N ASP A 5 -11.48 8.56 -0.94
CA ASP A 5 -10.56 9.69 -0.76
C ASP A 5 -9.12 9.26 -1.10
N PRO A 6 -8.51 9.81 -2.16
CA PRO A 6 -7.19 9.40 -2.61
C PRO A 6 -6.07 9.78 -1.63
N GLU A 7 -6.32 10.71 -0.70
CA GLU A 7 -5.35 11.06 0.34
C GLU A 7 -5.31 9.97 1.43
N ARG A 8 -6.45 9.34 1.71
CA ARG A 8 -6.57 8.29 2.73
C ARG A 8 -6.44 6.88 2.19
N PHE A 9 -6.72 6.67 0.91
CA PHE A 9 -6.80 5.33 0.31
C PHE A 9 -5.87 5.14 -0.88
N PHE A 10 -5.04 4.10 -0.82
CA PHE A 10 -4.13 3.73 -1.89
C PHE A 10 -4.46 2.37 -2.48
N ARG A 11 -4.59 2.29 -3.81
CA ARG A 11 -4.82 1.02 -4.50
C ARG A 11 -3.52 0.25 -4.72
N ALA A 12 -3.13 -0.54 -3.71
CA ALA A 12 -1.95 -1.40 -3.72
C ALA A 12 -1.89 -2.28 -4.97
N ASN A 13 -2.96 -3.02 -5.25
CA ASN A 13 -3.07 -3.89 -6.44
C ASN A 13 -4.53 -3.97 -6.92
N ARG A 14 -4.84 -4.88 -7.84
CA ARG A 14 -6.20 -4.99 -8.39
C ARG A 14 -7.24 -5.39 -7.34
N GLN A 15 -6.83 -6.10 -6.28
CA GLN A 15 -7.70 -6.67 -5.24
C GLN A 15 -7.67 -5.90 -3.92
N ILE A 16 -6.63 -5.10 -3.65
CA ILE A 16 -6.38 -4.50 -2.33
C ILE A 16 -6.34 -2.96 -2.43
N ILE A 17 -7.11 -2.32 -1.54
CA ILE A 17 -7.06 -0.89 -1.24
C ILE A 17 -6.61 -0.75 0.20
N LEU A 18 -5.56 0.03 0.43
CA LEU A 18 -4.98 0.35 1.73
C LEU A 18 -5.59 1.63 2.27
N CYS A 19 -5.83 1.69 3.58
CA CYS A 19 -6.06 2.94 4.30
C CYS A 19 -4.73 3.38 4.94
N ILE A 20 -4.38 4.66 4.85
CA ILE A 20 -3.15 5.20 5.44
C ILE A 20 -3.07 4.94 6.95
N ASP A 21 -4.20 5.05 7.65
CA ASP A 21 -4.29 4.84 9.11
C ASP A 21 -4.04 3.38 9.52
N ALA A 22 -4.18 2.44 8.59
CA ALA A 22 -3.93 1.03 8.84
C ALA A 22 -2.48 0.62 8.58
N VAL A 23 -1.68 1.45 7.89
CA VAL A 23 -0.29 1.13 7.56
C VAL A 23 0.56 1.19 8.83
N ASP A 24 1.19 0.06 9.18
CA ASP A 24 2.13 0.00 10.29
C ASP A 24 3.53 0.34 9.80
N HIS A 25 4.02 -0.39 8.79
CA HIS A 25 5.28 -0.13 8.12
C HIS A 25 5.32 -0.85 6.76
N ALA A 26 6.30 -0.48 5.94
CA ALA A 26 6.61 -1.18 4.70
C ALA A 26 8.07 -1.61 4.69
N GLU A 27 8.34 -2.79 4.15
CA GLU A 27 9.69 -3.36 4.09
C GLU A 27 10.01 -3.88 2.68
N PRO A 28 11.29 -3.83 2.26
CA PRO A 28 11.73 -4.39 0.99
C PRO A 28 11.37 -5.87 0.86
N TYR A 29 10.97 -6.26 -0.35
CA TYR A 29 10.64 -7.63 -0.71
C TYR A 29 11.34 -8.03 -2.02
N PHE A 30 11.20 -9.30 -2.40
CA PHE A 30 11.86 -9.84 -3.59
C PHE A 30 11.44 -9.12 -4.89
N ASN A 31 12.38 -9.00 -5.82
CA ASN A 31 12.18 -8.46 -7.18
C ASN A 31 11.66 -7.01 -7.20
N GLY A 32 12.30 -6.12 -6.42
CA GLY A 32 11.98 -4.68 -6.41
C GLY A 32 10.62 -4.33 -5.80
N LYS A 33 9.91 -5.32 -5.23
CA LYS A 33 8.64 -5.12 -4.56
C LYS A 33 8.86 -4.70 -3.12
N ILE A 34 7.83 -4.14 -2.51
CA ILE A 34 7.73 -4.00 -1.05
C ILE A 34 6.50 -4.73 -0.56
N ILE A 35 6.56 -5.15 0.70
CA ILE A 35 5.37 -5.64 1.42
C ILE A 35 4.94 -4.56 2.41
N VAL A 36 3.63 -4.34 2.49
CA VAL A 36 3.01 -3.42 3.46
C VAL A 36 2.41 -4.24 4.58
N ILE A 37 2.85 -3.94 5.80
CA ILE A 37 2.31 -4.51 7.03
C ILE A 37 1.25 -3.54 7.56
N VAL A 38 0.10 -4.08 7.95
CA VAL A 38 -1.05 -3.30 8.41
C VAL A 38 -1.53 -3.75 9.78
N ARG A 39 -2.22 -2.86 10.49
CA ARG A 39 -2.91 -3.14 11.75
C ARG A 39 -4.40 -2.78 11.61
N PRO A 40 -5.33 -3.72 11.90
CA PRO A 40 -5.09 -5.11 12.29
C PRO A 40 -4.43 -5.92 11.17
N ALA A 41 -3.71 -6.98 11.54
CA ALA A 41 -2.97 -7.81 10.59
C ALA A 41 -3.90 -8.39 9.52
N PHE A 42 -3.54 -8.19 8.26
CA PHE A 42 -4.25 -8.80 7.13
C PHE A 42 -3.71 -10.20 6.86
N LYS A 43 -4.61 -11.12 6.48
CA LYS A 43 -4.27 -12.55 6.31
C LYS A 43 -3.28 -12.81 5.17
N GLU A 44 -3.28 -11.95 4.15
CA GLU A 44 -2.46 -12.11 2.96
C GLU A 44 -1.39 -11.02 2.87
N LYS A 45 -0.34 -11.30 2.09
CA LYS A 45 0.73 -10.33 1.86
C LYS A 45 0.24 -9.21 0.93
N ILE A 46 0.29 -7.99 1.42
CA ILE A 46 -0.01 -6.80 0.62
C ILE A 46 1.28 -6.38 -0.10
N THR A 47 1.40 -6.70 -1.38
CA THR A 47 2.58 -6.36 -2.17
C THR A 47 2.33 -5.12 -3.02
N ILE A 48 3.32 -4.22 -3.06
CA ILE A 48 3.39 -3.11 -4.00
C ILE A 48 4.48 -3.44 -5.01
N SER A 49 4.13 -3.37 -6.28
CA SER A 49 5.06 -3.60 -7.39
C SER A 49 6.03 -2.42 -7.55
N GLU A 50 7.15 -2.68 -8.22
CA GLU A 50 8.17 -1.66 -8.49
C GLU A 50 7.57 -0.45 -9.24
N GLU A 51 6.67 -0.68 -10.22
CA GLU A 51 6.05 0.42 -10.97
C GLU A 51 5.17 1.35 -10.11
N LYS A 52 4.67 0.85 -8.98
CA LYS A 52 3.83 1.63 -8.05
C LYS A 52 4.60 2.16 -6.84
N LEU A 53 5.87 1.78 -6.69
CA LEU A 53 6.66 2.09 -5.52
C LEU A 53 6.81 3.61 -5.32
N SER A 54 7.10 4.34 -6.41
CA SER A 54 7.27 5.79 -6.38
C SER A 54 5.99 6.50 -5.94
N SER A 55 4.84 6.10 -6.51
CA SER A 55 3.53 6.65 -6.15
C SER A 55 3.13 6.30 -4.72
N PHE A 56 3.46 5.09 -4.25
CA PHE A 56 3.20 4.67 -2.87
C PHE A 56 4.03 5.49 -1.86
N LYS A 57 5.31 5.72 -2.13
CA LYS A 57 6.18 6.55 -1.27
C LYS A 57 5.68 8.00 -1.20
N GLN A 58 5.32 8.57 -2.35
CA GLN A 58 4.74 9.91 -2.42
C GLN A 58 3.42 10.00 -1.64
N TRP A 59 2.57 8.98 -1.73
CA TRP A 59 1.31 8.92 -0.99
C TRP A 59 1.51 8.86 0.53
N LEU A 60 2.58 8.21 1.00
CA LEU A 60 2.95 8.20 2.42
C LEU A 60 3.58 9.53 2.89
N ASN A 61 3.77 10.52 2.02
CA ASN A 61 4.52 11.75 2.30
C ASN A 61 5.95 11.48 2.82
N TYR A 62 6.64 10.52 2.17
CA TYR A 62 8.06 10.24 2.40
C TYR A 62 8.97 10.99 1.42
#